data_AF-A0A9P7EDC2-F1
#
_entry.id   AF-A0A9P7EDC2-F1
#
_cell.length_a   1.000
_cell.length_b   1.000
_cell.length_c   1.000
_cell.angle_alpha   90.00
_cell.angle_beta   90.00
_cell.angle_gamma   90.00
#
_symmetry.space_group_name_H-M   'P 1'
#
loop_
_entity.id
_entity.type
_entity.pdbx_description
1 polymer ?
#
loop_
_entity_poly.entity_id
_entity_poly.type
_entity_poly.pdbx_seq_one_letter_code
_entity_poly.pdbx_strand_id
1 'polypeptide(L)'
;MIPSVLGQTRIVLADPRAIAHFYARESWTYVQTPLSLALIENMVGRGVLWSQGESHRRQRKALTPAFSNAAIRKLTSVFYDSAYKVWISNVRNATHLISKL
;
A
#
# COMPACT_ATOMS: atom_id res chain seq x y z
N MET A 1 -13.78 -1.27 24.06
CA MET A 1 -12.82 -0.14 24.02
C MET A 1 -11.48 -0.69 24.45
N ILE A 2 -10.48 -0.68 23.56
CA ILE A 2 -9.15 -1.23 23.85
C ILE A 2 -8.20 -0.05 24.07
N PRO A 3 -7.42 -0.04 25.16
CA PRO A 3 -6.37 0.95 25.34
C PRO A 3 -5.34 0.81 24.21
N SER A 4 -5.10 1.91 23.50
CA SER A 4 -4.10 2.02 22.45
C SER A 4 -2.91 2.87 22.95
N VAL A 5 -1.97 3.13 22.05
CA VAL A 5 -0.75 3.89 22.34
C VAL A 5 -1.09 5.27 22.91
N LEU A 6 -0.32 5.73 23.90
CA LEU A 6 -0.46 7.07 24.53
C LEU A 6 -1.83 7.35 25.18
N GLY A 7 -2.46 6.34 25.82
CA GLY A 7 -3.71 6.55 26.56
C GLY A 7 -4.94 6.81 25.65
N GLN A 8 -4.79 6.59 24.35
CA GLN A 8 -5.87 6.74 23.37
C GLN A 8 -6.79 5.51 23.45
N THR A 9 -8.09 5.74 23.58
CA THR A 9 -9.07 4.65 23.50
C THR A 9 -9.43 4.38 22.04
N ARG A 10 -9.18 3.16 21.56
CA ARG A 10 -9.62 2.74 20.21
C ARG A 10 -10.82 1.81 20.29
N ILE A 11 -11.73 1.99 19.33
CA ILE A 11 -12.86 1.10 19.10
C ILE A 11 -12.46 0.15 17.97
N VAL A 12 -12.55 -1.15 18.23
CA VAL A 12 -12.31 -2.19 17.23
C VAL A 12 -13.67 -2.72 16.79
N LEU A 13 -13.98 -2.59 15.50
CA LEU A 13 -15.15 -3.22 14.89
C LEU A 13 -14.77 -4.64 14.48
N ALA A 14 -15.45 -5.64 15.01
CA ALA A 14 -15.23 -7.05 14.69
C ALA A 14 -16.35 -7.66 13.82
N ASP A 15 -17.45 -6.93 13.60
CA ASP A 15 -18.56 -7.38 12.76
C ASP A 15 -18.31 -6.98 11.28
N PRO A 16 -18.30 -7.93 10.34
CA PRO A 16 -18.15 -7.64 8.91
C PRO A 16 -19.23 -6.70 8.36
N ARG A 17 -20.47 -6.71 8.89
CA ARG A 17 -21.50 -5.74 8.46
C ARG A 17 -21.20 -4.33 8.93
N ALA A 18 -20.76 -4.18 10.17
CA ALA A 18 -20.31 -2.89 10.70
C ALA A 18 -19.07 -2.37 9.97
N ILE A 19 -18.12 -3.25 9.62
CA ILE A 19 -16.94 -2.91 8.83
C ILE A 19 -17.35 -2.45 7.43
N ALA A 20 -18.22 -3.19 6.75
CA ALA A 20 -18.70 -2.81 5.42
C ALA A 20 -19.41 -1.44 5.47
N HIS A 21 -20.23 -1.20 6.49
CA HIS A 21 -20.88 0.09 6.69
C HIS A 21 -19.88 1.23 6.98
N PHE A 22 -18.84 0.96 7.78
CA PHE A 22 -17.76 1.91 8.08
C PHE A 22 -16.97 2.29 6.83
N TYR A 23 -16.65 1.33 5.97
CA TYR A 23 -15.92 1.59 4.71
C TYR A 23 -16.83 2.10 3.57
N ALA A 24 -18.13 1.82 3.61
CA ALA A 24 -19.09 2.24 2.59
C ALA A 24 -19.62 3.66 2.81
N ARG A 25 -19.75 4.11 4.07
CA ARG A 25 -20.13 5.49 4.36
C ARG A 25 -18.96 6.41 4.04
N GLU A 26 -19.22 7.25 3.04
CA GLU A 26 -18.29 8.13 2.35
C GLU A 26 -17.29 8.85 3.26
N SER A 27 -16.12 9.12 2.67
CA SER A 27 -14.86 9.67 3.19
C SER A 27 -14.93 11.01 3.93
N TRP A 28 -16.13 11.45 4.31
CA TRP A 28 -16.43 12.70 4.97
C TRP A 28 -16.57 12.54 6.49
N THR A 29 -17.14 11.41 6.94
CA THR A 29 -17.44 11.20 8.38
C THR A 29 -16.29 10.51 9.11
N TYR A 30 -15.53 9.65 8.42
CA TYR A 30 -14.42 8.90 8.99
C TYR A 30 -13.09 9.41 8.42
N VAL A 31 -12.56 10.46 9.04
CA VAL A 31 -11.26 11.04 8.68
C VAL A 31 -10.14 10.19 9.26
N GLN A 32 -9.01 10.08 8.54
CA GLN A 32 -7.82 9.42 9.09
C GLN A 32 -7.34 10.17 10.33
N THR A 33 -6.76 9.44 11.27
CA THR A 33 -6.21 10.04 12.48
C THR A 33 -5.06 11.01 12.13
N PRO A 34 -4.93 12.15 12.82
CA PRO A 34 -3.87 13.12 12.55
C PRO A 34 -2.46 12.52 12.60
N LEU A 35 -2.26 11.53 13.47
CA LEU A 35 -1.00 10.82 13.63
C LEU A 35 -0.68 9.97 12.38
N SER A 36 -1.67 9.31 11.79
CA SER A 36 -1.51 8.59 10.53
C SER A 36 -1.20 9.54 9.38
N LEU A 37 -1.85 10.71 9.31
CA LEU A 37 -1.56 11.71 8.28
C LEU A 37 -0.13 12.26 8.40
N ALA A 38 0.34 12.56 9.61
CA ALA A 38 1.70 13.02 9.84
C ALA A 38 2.75 11.97 9.47
N LEU A 39 2.48 10.69 9.77
CA LEU A 39 3.37 9.59 9.33
C LEU A 39 3.41 9.47 7.81
N ILE A 40 2.25 9.53 7.14
CA ILE A 40 2.17 9.44 5.68
C ILE A 40 2.85 10.65 5.02
N GLU A 41 2.69 11.85 5.55
CA GLU A 41 3.35 13.05 5.05
C GLU A 41 4.87 12.94 5.15
N ASN A 42 5.40 12.40 6.25
CA ASN A 42 6.85 12.22 6.41
C ASN A 42 7.43 11.10 5.54
N MET A 43 6.68 10.03 5.29
CA MET A 43 7.18 8.88 4.53
C MET A 43 7.00 9.02 3.01
N VAL A 44 5.80 9.43 2.59
CA VAL A 44 5.37 9.43 1.18
C VAL A 44 5.17 10.85 0.66
N GLY A 45 5.01 11.84 1.55
CA GLY A 45 4.65 13.20 1.20
C GLY A 45 3.15 13.40 1.02
N ARG A 46 2.77 14.57 0.52
CA ARG A 46 1.38 14.94 0.21
C ARG A 46 0.91 14.28 -1.08
N GLY A 47 0.72 12.97 -1.03
CA GLY A 47 0.24 12.15 -2.14
C GLY A 47 -1.19 11.65 -1.95
N VAL A 48 -1.57 10.65 -2.76
CA VAL A 48 -2.91 10.03 -2.74
C VAL A 48 -3.27 9.52 -1.36
N LEU A 49 -2.32 8.94 -0.63
CA LEU A 49 -2.54 8.39 0.72
C LEU A 49 -2.81 9.46 1.79
N TRP A 50 -2.34 10.69 1.58
CA TRP A 50 -2.54 11.83 2.50
C TRP A 50 -3.80 12.62 2.16
N SER A 51 -4.12 12.73 0.86
CA SER A 51 -5.30 13.45 0.38
C SER A 51 -6.60 12.83 0.93
N GLN A 52 -7.58 13.66 1.31
CA GLN A 52 -8.87 13.24 1.86
C GLN A 52 -10.03 13.70 0.98
N GLY A 53 -11.17 13.00 1.06
CA GLY A 53 -12.41 13.39 0.39
C GLY A 53 -12.33 13.46 -1.14
N GLU A 54 -12.78 14.56 -1.71
CA GLU A 54 -12.83 14.82 -3.16
C GLU A 54 -11.44 14.74 -3.82
N SER A 55 -10.40 15.27 -3.15
CA SER A 55 -9.02 15.23 -3.65
C SER A 55 -8.51 13.79 -3.79
N HIS A 56 -8.75 12.95 -2.78
CA HIS A 56 -8.46 11.52 -2.82
C HIS A 56 -9.21 10.82 -3.96
N ARG A 57 -10.51 11.12 -4.13
CA ARG A 57 -11.33 10.53 -5.19
C ARG A 57 -10.77 10.87 -6.58
N ARG A 58 -10.39 12.12 -6.82
CA ARG A 58 -9.80 12.59 -8.09
C ARG A 58 -8.46 11.92 -8.35
N GLN A 59 -7.57 11.91 -7.36
CA GLN A 59 -6.24 11.30 -7.51
C GLN A 59 -6.34 9.77 -7.71
N ARG A 60 -7.21 9.08 -6.96
CA ARG A 60 -7.48 7.66 -7.15
C ARG A 60 -8.05 7.36 -8.53
N LYS A 61 -8.98 8.18 -9.03
CA LYS A 61 -9.54 8.02 -10.38
C LYS A 61 -8.47 8.15 -11.46
N ALA A 62 -7.54 9.09 -11.31
CA ALA A 62 -6.41 9.25 -12.23
C ALA A 62 -5.43 8.06 -12.20
N LEU A 63 -5.24 7.42 -11.04
CA LEU A 63 -4.36 6.24 -10.89
C LEU A 63 -5.01 4.91 -11.28
N THR A 64 -6.35 4.81 -11.21
CA THR A 64 -7.08 3.56 -11.46
C THR A 64 -6.72 2.86 -12.80
N PRO A 65 -6.51 3.57 -13.93
CA PRO A 65 -6.13 2.94 -15.19
C PRO A 65 -4.79 2.19 -15.14
N ALA A 66 -3.82 2.70 -14.37
CA ALA A 66 -2.51 2.07 -14.21
C ALA A 66 -2.58 0.76 -13.41
N PHE A 67 -3.61 0.58 -12.59
CA PHE A 67 -3.88 -0.63 -11.81
C PHE A 67 -5.00 -1.49 -12.43
N SER A 68 -5.30 -1.29 -13.72
CA SER A 68 -6.26 -2.15 -14.43
C SER A 68 -5.71 -3.57 -14.63
N ASN A 69 -6.59 -4.55 -14.79
CA ASN A 69 -6.20 -5.95 -15.01
C ASN A 69 -5.27 -6.11 -16.22
N ALA A 70 -5.52 -5.33 -17.29
CA ALA A 70 -4.65 -5.30 -18.47
C ALA A 70 -3.23 -4.77 -18.14
N ALA A 71 -3.13 -3.68 -17.37
CA ALA A 71 -1.85 -3.13 -16.95
C ALA A 71 -1.09 -4.09 -16.01
N ILE A 72 -1.81 -4.74 -15.09
CA ILE A 72 -1.23 -5.73 -14.17
C ILE A 72 -0.62 -6.89 -14.95
N ARG A 73 -1.33 -7.46 -15.93
CA ARG A 73 -0.81 -8.56 -16.77
C ARG A 73 0.47 -8.17 -17.50
N LYS A 74 0.55 -6.92 -17.99
CA LYS A 74 1.77 -6.42 -18.63
C LYS A 74 2.92 -6.33 -17.61
N LEU A 75 2.65 -5.86 -16.40
CA LEU A 75 3.64 -5.76 -15.32
C LEU A 75 4.14 -7.13 -14.83
N THR A 76 3.27 -8.14 -14.82
CA THR A 76 3.63 -9.52 -14.44
C THR A 76 4.82 -10.04 -15.24
N SER A 77 4.86 -9.79 -16.56
CA SER A 77 5.99 -10.22 -17.41
C SER A 77 7.32 -9.58 -16.99
N VAL A 78 7.30 -8.30 -16.61
CA VAL A 78 8.49 -7.55 -16.16
C VAL A 78 8.97 -8.05 -14.79
N PHE A 79 8.03 -8.39 -13.90
CA PHE A 79 8.37 -8.98 -12.62
C PHE A 79 9.08 -10.34 -12.78
N TYR A 80 8.59 -11.20 -13.67
CA TYR A 80 9.24 -12.48 -13.95
C TYR A 80 10.64 -12.31 -14.54
N ASP A 81 10.81 -11.40 -15.50
CA ASP A 81 12.12 -11.10 -16.08
C ASP A 81 13.11 -10.58 -15.02
N SER A 82 12.66 -9.68 -14.14
CA SER A 82 13.47 -9.14 -13.05
C SER A 82 13.85 -10.22 -12.03
N ALA A 83 12.90 -11.07 -11.63
CA ALA A 83 13.15 -12.18 -10.72
C ALA A 83 14.15 -13.17 -11.32
N TYR A 84 14.03 -13.46 -12.61
CA TYR A 84 14.93 -14.37 -13.32
C TYR A 84 16.35 -13.79 -13.44
N LYS A 85 16.47 -12.48 -13.72
CA LYS A 85 17.77 -11.77 -13.72
C LYS A 85 18.47 -11.84 -12.37
N VAL A 86 17.73 -11.60 -11.28
CA VAL A 86 18.28 -11.70 -9.92
C VAL A 86 18.72 -13.13 -9.62
N TRP A 87 17.91 -14.12 -9.99
CA TRP A 87 18.25 -15.53 -9.79
C TRP A 87 19.53 -15.92 -10.55
N ILE A 88 19.64 -15.58 -11.84
CA ILE A 88 20.85 -15.86 -12.63
C ILE A 88 22.07 -15.17 -12.04
N SER A 89 21.94 -13.89 -11.63
CA SER A 89 23.04 -13.16 -11.00
C SER A 89 23.53 -13.86 -9.74
N ASN A 90 22.61 -14.39 -8.92
CA ASN A 90 22.96 -15.09 -7.69
C ASN A 90 23.69 -16.42 -7.99
N VAL A 91 23.23 -17.18 -8.99
CA VAL A 91 23.88 -18.42 -9.42
C VAL A 91 25.28 -18.17 -10.00
N ARG A 92 25.46 -17.09 -10.79
CA ARG A 92 26.79 -16.69 -11.29
C ARG A 92 27.74 -16.29 -10.16
N ASN A 93 27.25 -15.56 -9.17
CA ASN A 93 28.06 -15.18 -8.01
C ASN A 93 28.49 -16.43 -7.22
N ALA A 94 27.60 -17.40 -7.03
CA ALA A 94 27.93 -18.66 -6.36
C ALA A 94 28.97 -19.49 -7.13
N THR A 95 28.87 -19.56 -8.46
CA THR A 95 29.86 -20.28 -9.30
C THR A 95 31.22 -19.58 -9.34
N HIS A 96 31.25 -18.24 -9.35
CA HIS A 96 32.50 -17.48 -9.26
C HIS A 96 33.22 -17.66 -7.91
N LEU A 97 32.49 -17.91 -6.82
CA LEU A 97 33.07 -18.21 -5.51
C LEU A 97 33.68 -19.62 -5.45
N ILE A 98 33.07 -20.59 -6.13
CA ILE A 98 33.58 -21.97 -6.21
C ILE A 98 34.82 -22.06 -7.10
N SER A 99 34.92 -21.25 -8.16
CA SER A 99 36.11 -21.24 -9.03
C SER A 99 37.30 -20.45 -8.45
N LYS A 100 37.12 -19.75 -7.33
CA LYS A 100 38.15 -18.96 -6.63
C LYS A 100 38.71 -19.67 -5.40
N LEU A 101 38.09 -20.79 -5.03
CA LEU A 101 38.59 -21.81 -4.10
C LEU A 101 39.41 -22.84 -4.87
#